data_AF-A0A6L3MXE1-F1
#
_entry.id   AF-A0A6L3MXE1-F1
#
_cell.length_a   1.000
_cell.length_b   1.000
_cell.length_c   1.000
_cell.angle_alpha   90.00
_cell.angle_beta   90.00
_cell.angle_gamma   90.00
#
_symmetry.space_group_name_H-M   'P 1'
#
loop_
_entity.id
_entity.type
_entity.pdbx_description
1 polymer ?
#
loop_
_entity_poly.entity_id
_entity_poly.type
_entity_poly.pdbx_seq_one_letter_code
_entity_poly.pdbx_strand_id
1 'polypeptide(L)'
;MDTDALARAIDALRATAAERDRAGGHAADEKRWLADAGLLTLAVPREFGGQEAAWPTIYDTIRRIARVDSALAHLVGFQALQVVSVDVWGSAAQRERYLRGTVEHRWWWGNAVNPLDTRLVATATADGGYRLDGVKGFCSGTRGSQRMTVSAHDPETGRAVFGVVPTDRDGIAVDTDWDPIGQRQTDSGSVRFDGVVLAPDEVLHRSETPPTPRATLRTLVSQLVLTNLFVGLAEGALAEARDYVLAHGRPWINSGVAQASDDPYTLQRFGDMRVQAVAAASLADRAAAALQRAWARRDA
;
A
#
# COMPACT_ATOMS: atom_id res chain seq x y z
N MET A 1 3.64 9.62 14.58
CA MET A 1 3.24 8.21 14.70
C MET A 1 3.28 7.88 16.16
N ASP A 2 2.20 7.33 16.70
CA ASP A 2 2.19 6.82 18.06
C ASP A 2 2.75 5.38 18.04
N THR A 3 3.97 5.21 18.55
CA THR A 3 4.68 3.92 18.53
C THR A 3 4.00 2.88 19.41
N ASP A 4 3.37 3.30 20.50
CA ASP A 4 2.71 2.41 21.45
C ASP A 4 1.36 1.97 20.88
N ALA A 5 0.62 2.87 20.24
CA ALA A 5 -0.59 2.52 19.50
C ALA A 5 -0.28 1.56 18.34
N LEU A 6 0.81 1.80 17.60
CA LEU A 6 1.26 0.88 16.54
C LEU A 6 1.60 -0.51 17.11
N ALA A 7 2.32 -0.58 18.23
CA ALA A 7 2.64 -1.86 18.86
C ALA A 7 1.37 -2.62 19.27
N ARG A 8 0.43 -1.95 19.94
CA ARG A 8 -0.87 -2.54 20.30
C ARG A 8 -1.67 -3.00 19.07
N ALA A 9 -1.67 -2.23 17.99
CA ALA A 9 -2.33 -2.61 16.75
C ALA A 9 -1.69 -3.86 16.13
N ILE A 10 -0.35 -3.97 16.10
CA ILE A 10 0.37 -5.15 15.61
C ILE A 10 0.06 -6.38 16.46
N ASP A 11 0.00 -6.25 17.79
CA ASP A 11 -0.34 -7.35 18.68
C ASP A 11 -1.79 -7.82 18.46
N ALA A 12 -2.74 -6.89 18.32
CA ALA A 12 -4.13 -7.20 18.00
C ALA A 12 -4.31 -7.87 16.62
N LEU A 13 -3.55 -7.40 15.62
CA LEU A 13 -3.50 -8.01 14.29
C LEU A 13 -2.99 -9.44 14.36
N ARG A 14 -1.88 -9.68 15.07
CA ARG A 14 -1.29 -11.01 15.25
C ARG A 14 -2.27 -11.97 15.92
N ALA A 15 -2.98 -11.52 16.95
CA ALA A 15 -3.91 -12.36 17.70
C ALA A 15 -5.07 -12.90 16.84
N THR A 16 -5.45 -12.19 15.78
CA THR A 16 -6.61 -12.52 14.94
C THR A 16 -6.25 -12.86 13.49
N ALA A 17 -4.96 -12.86 13.13
CA ALA A 17 -4.49 -12.98 11.74
C ALA A 17 -5.02 -14.22 11.03
N ALA A 18 -4.95 -15.40 11.65
CA ALA A 18 -5.38 -16.65 11.03
C ALA A 18 -6.91 -16.73 10.81
N GLU A 19 -7.70 -16.15 11.71
CA GLU A 19 -9.16 -16.09 11.58
C GLU A 19 -9.56 -15.13 10.48
N ARG A 20 -8.99 -13.92 10.49
CA ARG A 20 -9.26 -12.88 9.49
C ARG A 20 -8.80 -13.28 8.09
N ASP A 21 -7.65 -13.93 7.96
CA ASP A 21 -7.19 -14.46 6.67
C ASP A 21 -8.18 -15.46 6.08
N ARG A 22 -8.66 -16.42 6.90
CA ARG A 22 -9.67 -17.40 6.48
C ARG A 22 -10.97 -16.73 6.05
N ALA A 23 -11.45 -15.78 6.85
CA ALA A 23 -12.70 -15.06 6.59
C ALA A 23 -12.61 -14.14 5.36
N GLY A 24 -11.44 -13.53 5.12
CA GLY A 24 -11.27 -12.49 4.10
C GLY A 24 -12.11 -11.24 4.40
N GLY A 25 -12.57 -10.58 3.34
CA GLY A 25 -13.48 -9.43 3.45
C GLY A 25 -12.80 -8.15 3.94
N HIS A 26 -13.60 -7.23 4.49
CA HIS A 26 -13.17 -5.87 4.80
C HIS A 26 -12.72 -5.71 6.25
N ALA A 27 -11.44 -5.37 6.45
CA ALA A 27 -10.81 -5.18 7.75
C ALA A 27 -11.02 -3.75 8.31
N ALA A 28 -12.28 -3.36 8.56
CA ALA A 28 -12.63 -1.99 8.95
C ALA A 28 -12.00 -1.56 10.29
N ASP A 29 -12.04 -2.44 11.29
CA ASP A 29 -11.52 -2.17 12.63
C ASP A 29 -10.01 -2.05 12.62
N GLU A 30 -9.32 -2.91 11.88
CA GLU A 30 -7.88 -2.89 11.71
C GLU A 30 -7.41 -1.63 10.98
N LYS A 31 -8.12 -1.22 9.91
CA LYS A 31 -7.87 0.06 9.23
C LYS A 31 -8.01 1.24 10.20
N ARG A 32 -9.00 1.20 11.11
CA ARG A 32 -9.16 2.22 12.15
C ARG A 32 -7.98 2.22 13.12
N TRP A 33 -7.56 1.07 13.65
CA TRP A 33 -6.41 0.99 14.56
C TRP A 33 -5.13 1.56 13.96
N LEU A 34 -4.86 1.25 12.69
CA LEU A 34 -3.71 1.78 11.96
C LEU A 34 -3.83 3.28 11.69
N ALA A 35 -5.03 3.78 11.43
CA ALA A 35 -5.27 5.22 11.33
C ALA A 35 -5.06 5.93 12.68
N ASP A 36 -5.50 5.32 13.79
CA ASP A 36 -5.36 5.85 15.15
C ASP A 36 -3.89 5.87 15.61
N ALA A 37 -3.07 4.90 15.16
CA ALA A 37 -1.61 4.94 15.32
C ALA A 37 -0.92 6.06 14.49
N GLY A 38 -1.69 6.76 13.66
CA GLY A 38 -1.23 7.90 12.86
C GLY A 38 -0.58 7.50 11.54
N LEU A 39 -0.88 6.33 10.98
CA LEU A 39 -0.20 5.86 9.77
C LEU A 39 -0.66 6.59 8.49
N LEU A 40 -1.84 7.23 8.51
CA LEU A 40 -2.39 7.93 7.33
C LEU A 40 -1.54 9.09 6.84
N THR A 41 -0.76 9.72 7.73
CA THR A 41 -0.06 10.98 7.47
C THR A 41 1.46 10.82 7.41
N LEU A 42 1.97 9.59 7.37
CA LEU A 42 3.42 9.31 7.36
C LEU A 42 4.14 10.00 6.20
N ALA A 43 3.61 9.84 4.98
CA ALA A 43 4.20 10.40 3.77
C ALA A 43 3.75 11.84 3.47
N VAL A 44 2.82 12.39 4.24
CA VAL A 44 2.30 13.74 4.00
C VAL A 44 3.38 14.76 4.41
N PRO A 45 3.75 15.73 3.54
CA PRO A 45 4.72 16.77 3.86
C PRO A 45 4.33 17.61 5.09
N ARG A 46 5.32 18.13 5.83
CA ARG A 46 5.07 18.90 7.07
C ARG A 46 4.30 20.19 6.83
N GLU A 47 4.47 20.82 5.67
CA GLU A 47 3.76 22.06 5.29
C GLU A 47 2.22 21.87 5.25
N PHE A 48 1.75 20.63 5.05
CA PHE A 48 0.34 20.27 5.08
C PHE A 48 -0.11 19.68 6.42
N GLY A 49 0.74 19.72 7.46
CA GLY A 49 0.46 19.14 8.78
C GLY A 49 0.78 17.65 8.92
N GLY A 50 1.45 17.06 7.92
CA GLY A 50 1.87 15.67 7.94
C GLY A 50 3.15 15.41 8.73
N GLN A 51 3.58 14.15 8.76
CA GLN A 51 4.79 13.75 9.49
C GLN A 51 6.07 13.90 8.67
N GLU A 52 5.97 13.87 7.34
CA GLU A 52 7.11 13.81 6.40
C GLU A 52 8.18 12.82 6.89
N ALA A 53 7.73 11.62 7.24
CA ALA A 53 8.62 10.57 7.72
C ALA A 53 9.61 10.20 6.62
N ALA A 54 10.85 9.92 7.00
CA ALA A 54 11.85 9.43 6.06
C ALA A 54 11.41 8.08 5.48
N TRP A 55 11.68 7.85 4.19
CA TRP A 55 11.32 6.61 3.49
C TRP A 55 11.77 5.33 4.21
N PRO A 56 13.01 5.24 4.74
CA PRO A 56 13.40 4.09 5.56
C PRO A 56 12.45 3.79 6.73
N THR A 57 11.95 4.83 7.42
CA THR A 57 10.99 4.69 8.51
C THR A 57 9.62 4.21 8.02
N ILE A 58 9.15 4.73 6.88
CA ILE A 58 7.88 4.31 6.27
C ILE A 58 7.96 2.82 5.89
N TYR A 59 9.05 2.41 5.25
CA TYR A 59 9.26 1.03 4.84
C TYR A 59 9.45 0.05 6.00
N ASP A 60 10.17 0.44 7.05
CA ASP A 60 10.27 -0.36 8.28
C ASP A 60 8.88 -0.54 8.92
N THR A 61 8.07 0.51 8.96
CA THR A 61 6.68 0.43 9.47
C THR A 61 5.85 -0.58 8.68
N ILE A 62 5.91 -0.52 7.34
CA ILE A 62 5.23 -1.49 6.45
C ILE A 62 5.74 -2.92 6.73
N ARG A 63 7.06 -3.10 6.83
CA ARG A 63 7.70 -4.40 7.09
C ARG A 63 7.24 -4.99 8.43
N ARG A 64 7.18 -4.17 9.49
CA ARG A 64 6.72 -4.58 10.83
C ARG A 64 5.28 -5.08 10.82
N ILE A 65 4.39 -4.40 10.09
CA ILE A 65 2.99 -4.85 9.92
C ILE A 65 2.95 -6.12 9.07
N ALA A 66 3.73 -6.20 7.99
CA ALA A 66 3.74 -7.35 7.07
C ALA A 66 4.20 -8.66 7.73
N ARG A 67 4.95 -8.59 8.84
CA ARG A 67 5.30 -9.77 9.66
C ARG A 67 4.10 -10.44 10.33
N VAL A 68 2.99 -9.73 10.48
CA VAL A 68 1.76 -10.24 11.11
C VAL A 68 0.56 -10.22 10.19
N ASP A 69 0.54 -9.29 9.24
CA ASP A 69 -0.57 -9.11 8.31
C ASP A 69 -0.13 -8.40 7.02
N SER A 70 -0.03 -9.15 5.93
CA SER A 70 0.41 -8.59 4.64
C SER A 70 -0.69 -7.82 3.91
N ALA A 71 -1.97 -8.08 4.19
CA ALA A 71 -3.07 -7.32 3.59
C ALA A 71 -3.09 -5.89 4.16
N LEU A 72 -3.03 -5.75 5.48
CA LEU A 72 -3.02 -4.43 6.11
C LEU A 72 -1.71 -3.67 5.85
N ALA A 73 -0.56 -4.36 5.77
CA ALA A 73 0.69 -3.73 5.35
C ALA A 73 0.62 -3.18 3.91
N HIS A 74 -0.03 -3.90 3.00
CA HIS A 74 -0.28 -3.43 1.64
C HIS A 74 -1.11 -2.14 1.67
N LEU A 75 -2.21 -2.11 2.43
CA LEU A 75 -3.07 -0.93 2.52
C LEU A 75 -2.32 0.30 3.06
N VAL A 76 -1.50 0.15 4.09
CA VAL A 76 -0.65 1.23 4.62
C VAL A 76 0.38 1.71 3.58
N GLY A 77 1.00 0.77 2.87
CA GLY A 77 1.92 1.12 1.78
C GLY A 77 1.24 1.88 0.65
N PHE A 78 0.02 1.47 0.28
CA PHE A 78 -0.74 2.11 -0.80
C PHE A 78 -1.33 3.45 -0.36
N GLN A 79 -1.67 3.65 0.91
CA GLN A 79 -1.97 4.96 1.48
C GLN A 79 -0.83 5.95 1.23
N ALA A 80 0.41 5.56 1.57
CA ALA A 80 1.60 6.39 1.33
C ALA A 80 1.82 6.66 -0.17
N LEU A 81 1.55 5.66 -1.02
CA LEU A 81 1.67 5.79 -2.47
C LEU A 81 0.66 6.77 -3.07
N GLN A 82 -0.57 6.84 -2.55
CA GLN A 82 -1.57 7.80 -3.01
C GLN A 82 -1.23 9.23 -2.60
N VAL A 83 -0.76 9.41 -1.37
CA VAL A 83 -0.22 10.70 -0.90
C VAL A 83 0.93 11.16 -1.80
N VAL A 84 1.88 10.27 -2.13
CA VAL A 84 2.96 10.57 -3.08
C VAL A 84 2.44 10.94 -4.45
N SER A 85 1.43 10.24 -4.95
CA SER A 85 0.84 10.49 -6.27
C SER A 85 0.28 11.92 -6.36
N VAL A 86 -0.37 12.40 -5.31
CA VAL A 86 -0.82 13.80 -5.21
C VAL A 86 0.36 14.77 -5.06
N ASP A 87 1.36 14.45 -4.23
CA ASP A 87 2.52 15.31 -4.00
C ASP A 87 3.33 15.59 -5.27
N VAL A 88 3.49 14.56 -6.13
CA VAL A 88 4.32 14.67 -7.33
C VAL A 88 3.57 15.00 -8.61
N TRP A 89 2.24 14.83 -8.67
CA TRP A 89 1.45 15.12 -9.86
C TRP A 89 0.42 16.25 -9.67
N GLY A 90 0.16 16.65 -8.44
CA GLY A 90 -0.81 17.69 -8.12
C GLY A 90 -0.25 19.10 -8.26
N SER A 91 -1.10 20.03 -8.68
CA SER A 91 -0.85 21.47 -8.58
C SER A 91 -0.72 21.92 -7.12
N ALA A 92 -0.28 23.16 -6.89
CA ALA A 92 -0.24 23.73 -5.53
C ALA A 92 -1.61 23.69 -4.84
N ALA A 93 -2.69 24.03 -5.55
CA ALA A 93 -4.05 23.99 -5.02
C ALA A 93 -4.52 22.56 -4.71
N GLN A 94 -4.18 21.59 -5.56
CA GLN A 94 -4.50 20.18 -5.34
C GLN A 94 -3.74 19.61 -4.14
N ARG A 95 -2.45 19.93 -4.00
CA ARG A 95 -1.66 19.52 -2.83
C ARG A 95 -2.23 20.09 -1.54
N GLU A 96 -2.56 21.38 -1.52
CA GLU A 96 -3.20 22.01 -0.38
C GLU A 96 -4.53 21.32 -0.03
N ARG A 97 -5.43 21.16 -1.00
CA ARG A 97 -6.74 20.49 -0.79
C ARG A 97 -6.61 19.06 -0.28
N TYR A 98 -5.75 18.27 -0.91
CA TYR A 98 -5.74 16.82 -0.69
C TYR A 98 -4.79 16.37 0.41
N LEU A 99 -3.60 16.97 0.49
CA LEU A 99 -2.61 16.60 1.50
C LEU A 99 -2.99 17.15 2.87
N ARG A 100 -3.44 18.41 2.95
CA ARG A 100 -3.98 18.97 4.21
C ARG A 100 -5.28 18.27 4.60
N GLY A 101 -6.18 18.04 3.64
CA GLY A 101 -7.41 17.29 3.88
C GLY A 101 -7.18 15.87 4.41
N THR A 102 -6.10 15.20 4.00
CA THR A 102 -5.73 13.88 4.55
C THR A 102 -5.45 13.95 6.05
N VAL A 103 -4.83 15.04 6.52
CA VAL A 103 -4.53 15.27 7.94
C VAL A 103 -5.79 15.66 8.70
N GLU A 104 -6.51 16.68 8.22
CA GLU A 104 -7.67 17.27 8.90
C GLU A 104 -8.86 16.31 9.00
N HIS A 105 -9.07 15.50 7.98
CA HIS A 105 -10.23 14.62 7.88
C HIS A 105 -9.88 13.14 8.01
N ARG A 106 -8.62 12.80 8.31
CA ARG A 106 -8.14 11.43 8.50
C ARG A 106 -8.51 10.51 7.32
N TRP A 107 -8.28 10.96 6.09
CA TRP A 107 -8.67 10.20 4.90
C TRP A 107 -7.81 8.96 4.69
N TRP A 108 -8.48 7.81 4.60
CA TRP A 108 -7.97 6.65 3.88
C TRP A 108 -8.10 6.90 2.37
N TRP A 109 -7.05 6.53 1.65
CA TRP A 109 -6.97 6.61 0.20
C TRP A 109 -7.07 5.24 -0.44
N GLY A 110 -8.02 5.11 -1.36
CA GLY A 110 -8.13 3.98 -2.29
C GLY A 110 -7.30 4.21 -3.55
N ASN A 111 -7.05 3.12 -4.28
CA ASN A 111 -6.37 3.13 -5.57
C ASN A 111 -7.28 2.54 -6.65
N ALA A 112 -7.54 3.25 -7.73
CA ALA A 112 -8.12 2.73 -8.98
C ALA A 112 -7.18 3.05 -10.16
N VAL A 113 -5.88 2.86 -9.95
CA VAL A 113 -4.82 3.22 -10.90
C VAL A 113 -4.15 1.97 -11.47
N ASN A 114 -4.43 1.69 -12.73
CA ASN A 114 -3.70 0.74 -13.56
C ASN A 114 -3.79 1.22 -15.04
N PRO A 115 -2.75 1.88 -15.57
CA PRO A 115 -2.81 2.43 -16.93
C PRO A 115 -2.86 1.36 -18.03
N LEU A 116 -2.61 0.09 -17.71
CA LEU A 116 -2.76 -1.02 -18.65
C LEU A 116 -4.22 -1.50 -18.76
N ASP A 117 -5.06 -1.18 -17.78
CA ASP A 117 -6.48 -1.50 -17.79
C ASP A 117 -7.26 -0.39 -18.52
N THR A 118 -7.56 -0.59 -19.79
CA THR A 118 -8.25 0.40 -20.63
C THR A 118 -9.78 0.35 -20.54
N ARG A 119 -10.36 -0.47 -19.65
CA ARG A 119 -11.83 -0.68 -19.54
C ARG A 119 -12.62 0.46 -18.89
N LEU A 120 -11.94 1.53 -18.48
CA LEU A 120 -12.55 2.75 -17.93
C LEU A 120 -12.15 3.83 -18.90
N VAL A 121 -13.14 4.38 -19.57
CA VAL A 121 -12.97 5.37 -20.62
C VAL A 121 -13.13 6.75 -20.00
N ALA A 122 -12.25 7.67 -20.38
CA ALA A 122 -12.38 9.09 -20.09
C ALA A 122 -12.76 9.81 -21.38
N THR A 123 -13.94 10.43 -21.42
CA THR A 123 -14.36 11.31 -22.50
C THR A 123 -14.16 12.75 -22.09
N ALA A 124 -13.33 13.50 -22.82
CA ALA A 124 -13.05 14.90 -22.51
C ALA A 124 -14.34 15.74 -22.52
N THR A 125 -14.42 16.71 -21.61
CA THR A 125 -15.50 17.70 -21.53
C THR A 125 -14.99 19.08 -21.94
N ALA A 126 -15.90 19.96 -22.39
CA ALA A 126 -15.53 21.26 -22.97
C ALA A 126 -14.82 22.20 -21.97
N ASP A 127 -14.98 21.98 -20.68
CA ASP A 127 -14.36 22.72 -19.58
C ASP A 127 -12.95 22.20 -19.19
N GLY A 128 -12.46 21.15 -19.87
CA GLY A 128 -11.14 20.56 -19.60
C GLY A 128 -11.16 19.41 -18.58
N GLY A 129 -12.35 18.97 -18.16
CA GLY A 129 -12.55 17.78 -17.35
C GLY A 129 -12.77 16.53 -18.20
N TYR A 130 -13.25 15.47 -17.56
CA TYR A 130 -13.62 14.22 -18.22
C TYR A 130 -14.91 13.65 -17.62
N ARG A 131 -15.63 12.85 -18.42
CA ARG A 131 -16.63 11.92 -17.93
C ARG A 131 -16.04 10.51 -17.97
N LEU A 132 -16.17 9.77 -16.87
CA LEU A 132 -15.62 8.44 -16.68
C LEU A 132 -16.72 7.38 -16.75
N ASP A 133 -16.53 6.41 -17.65
CA ASP A 133 -17.48 5.31 -17.89
C ASP A 133 -16.76 3.97 -18.01
N GLY A 134 -17.21 2.97 -17.24
CA GLY A 134 -16.71 1.59 -17.30
C GLY A 134 -16.25 1.04 -15.96
N VAL A 135 -15.20 0.21 -15.97
CA VAL A 135 -14.75 -0.53 -14.79
C VAL A 135 -13.24 -0.50 -14.63
N LYS A 136 -12.77 -0.54 -13.37
CA LYS A 136 -11.37 -0.80 -13.01
C LYS A 136 -11.28 -2.00 -12.09
N GLY A 137 -10.32 -2.88 -12.35
CA GLY A 137 -9.96 -3.97 -11.44
C GLY A 137 -8.77 -3.61 -10.55
N PHE A 138 -8.46 -4.47 -9.57
CA PHE A 138 -7.33 -4.31 -8.66
C PHE A 138 -7.37 -2.99 -7.87
N CYS A 139 -8.55 -2.63 -7.38
CA CYS A 139 -8.79 -1.34 -6.76
C CYS A 139 -8.47 -1.31 -5.25
N SER A 140 -7.23 -1.68 -4.88
CA SER A 140 -6.82 -1.88 -3.48
C SER A 140 -7.21 -0.72 -2.56
N GLY A 141 -7.81 -1.05 -1.43
CA GLY A 141 -8.12 -0.12 -0.33
C GLY A 141 -9.29 0.83 -0.58
N THR A 142 -9.98 0.73 -1.72
CA THR A 142 -11.12 1.61 -2.07
C THR A 142 -12.33 1.41 -1.17
N ARG A 143 -12.60 0.20 -0.70
CA ARG A 143 -13.68 -0.01 0.27
C ARG A 143 -13.37 0.71 1.58
N GLY A 144 -14.27 1.61 1.98
CA GLY A 144 -14.12 2.45 3.18
C GLY A 144 -13.09 3.57 3.06
N SER A 145 -12.56 3.88 1.86
CA SER A 145 -11.75 5.08 1.63
C SER A 145 -12.63 6.32 1.43
N GLN A 146 -12.08 7.50 1.69
CA GLN A 146 -12.77 8.79 1.49
C GLN A 146 -12.37 9.44 0.16
N ARG A 147 -11.17 9.13 -0.32
CA ARG A 147 -10.64 9.59 -1.62
C ARG A 147 -10.04 8.40 -2.35
N MET A 148 -10.04 8.46 -3.67
CA MET A 148 -9.26 7.54 -4.48
C MET A 148 -8.57 8.28 -5.63
N THR A 149 -7.36 7.83 -5.95
CA THR A 149 -6.76 8.15 -7.24
C THR A 149 -7.36 7.23 -8.29
N VAL A 150 -7.57 7.75 -9.49
CA VAL A 150 -8.13 6.98 -10.62
C VAL A 150 -7.27 7.17 -11.86
N SER A 151 -7.15 6.12 -12.67
CA SER A 151 -6.67 6.24 -14.04
C SER A 151 -7.71 5.73 -15.03
N ALA A 152 -7.91 6.47 -16.11
CA ALA A 152 -8.83 6.12 -17.19
C ALA A 152 -8.14 6.29 -18.54
N HIS A 153 -8.58 5.53 -19.54
CA HIS A 153 -8.06 5.61 -20.89
C HIS A 153 -8.84 6.65 -21.69
N ASP A 154 -8.13 7.62 -22.25
CA ASP A 154 -8.68 8.54 -23.25
C ASP A 154 -8.43 7.94 -24.65
N PRO A 155 -9.50 7.50 -25.35
CA PRO A 155 -9.38 6.87 -26.67
C PRO A 155 -9.02 7.87 -27.78
N GLU A 156 -9.26 9.17 -27.60
CA GLU A 156 -8.95 10.18 -28.62
C GLU A 156 -7.44 10.47 -28.64
N THR A 157 -6.84 10.61 -27.46
CA THR A 157 -5.39 10.86 -27.35
C THR A 157 -4.56 9.58 -27.26
N GLY A 158 -5.20 8.45 -26.94
CA GLY A 158 -4.53 7.18 -26.65
C GLY A 158 -3.78 7.15 -25.31
N ARG A 159 -3.94 8.19 -24.47
CA ARG A 159 -3.19 8.36 -23.21
C ARG A 159 -4.04 7.99 -22.00
N ALA A 160 -3.37 7.79 -20.86
CA ALA A 160 -4.05 7.65 -19.59
C ALA A 160 -4.27 9.02 -18.94
N VAL A 161 -5.51 9.27 -18.51
CA VAL A 161 -5.91 10.40 -17.65
C VAL A 161 -5.79 9.96 -16.20
N PHE A 162 -5.28 10.83 -15.33
CA PHE A 162 -5.17 10.59 -13.90
C PHE A 162 -5.95 11.65 -13.13
N GLY A 163 -6.58 11.26 -12.04
CA GLY A 163 -7.35 12.19 -11.22
C GLY A 163 -7.55 11.72 -9.80
N VAL A 164 -8.20 12.57 -8.99
CA VAL A 164 -8.64 12.25 -7.63
C VAL A 164 -10.14 12.48 -7.53
N VAL A 165 -10.85 11.50 -6.95
CA VAL A 165 -12.30 11.59 -6.73
C VAL A 165 -12.65 11.22 -5.29
N PRO A 166 -13.70 11.80 -4.68
CA PRO A 166 -14.38 11.20 -3.55
C PRO A 166 -14.84 9.79 -3.91
N THR A 167 -14.58 8.82 -3.03
CA THR A 167 -14.91 7.41 -3.31
C THR A 167 -16.43 7.17 -3.35
N ASP A 168 -17.20 8.02 -2.68
CA ASP A 168 -18.66 7.98 -2.56
C ASP A 168 -19.40 8.85 -3.60
N ARG A 169 -18.69 9.41 -4.58
CA ARG A 169 -19.31 10.25 -5.60
C ARG A 169 -20.33 9.46 -6.42
N ASP A 170 -21.47 10.08 -6.69
CA ASP A 170 -22.52 9.57 -7.56
C ASP A 170 -21.96 8.98 -8.87
N GLY A 171 -22.47 7.80 -9.23
CA GLY A 171 -22.00 7.01 -10.37
C GLY A 171 -20.84 6.06 -10.06
N ILE A 172 -20.24 6.12 -8.85
CA ILE A 172 -19.18 5.21 -8.42
C ILE A 172 -19.78 4.06 -7.60
N ALA A 173 -19.48 2.82 -7.99
CA ALA A 173 -19.82 1.63 -7.22
C ALA A 173 -18.55 0.81 -6.93
N VAL A 174 -18.21 0.68 -5.65
CA VAL A 174 -17.13 -0.21 -5.18
C VAL A 174 -17.71 -1.59 -4.94
N ASP A 175 -17.36 -2.55 -5.80
CA ASP A 175 -17.88 -3.91 -5.73
C ASP A 175 -17.14 -4.71 -4.64
N THR A 176 -17.82 -5.72 -4.08
CA THR A 176 -17.27 -6.61 -3.03
C THR A 176 -16.86 -7.98 -3.61
N ASP A 177 -16.19 -7.97 -4.75
CA ASP A 177 -15.86 -9.13 -5.59
C ASP A 177 -14.43 -9.66 -5.39
N TRP A 178 -13.75 -9.25 -4.31
CA TRP A 178 -12.38 -9.67 -4.00
C TRP A 178 -12.32 -10.99 -3.21
N ASP A 179 -11.98 -12.09 -3.90
CA ASP A 179 -11.73 -13.41 -3.27
C ASP A 179 -10.45 -14.08 -3.84
N PRO A 180 -9.26 -13.62 -3.43
CA PRO A 180 -7.98 -14.17 -3.88
C PRO A 180 -7.48 -15.32 -2.97
N ILE A 181 -6.44 -16.03 -3.41
CA ILE A 181 -5.73 -17.02 -2.57
C ILE A 181 -4.95 -16.41 -1.40
N GLY A 182 -4.67 -15.11 -1.43
CA GLY A 182 -3.89 -14.37 -0.43
C GLY A 182 -4.10 -12.87 -0.61
N GLN A 183 -3.62 -12.02 0.31
CA GLN A 183 -4.03 -10.60 0.34
C GLN A 183 -5.57 -10.44 0.48
N ARG A 184 -6.21 -11.34 1.24
CA ARG A 184 -7.67 -11.52 1.26
C ARG A 184 -8.46 -10.32 1.83
N GLN A 185 -7.77 -9.38 2.50
CA GLN A 185 -8.35 -8.19 3.10
C GLN A 185 -7.82 -6.86 2.53
N THR A 186 -7.29 -6.86 1.29
CA THR A 186 -6.85 -5.62 0.63
C THR A 186 -7.97 -4.87 -0.09
N ASP A 187 -9.19 -5.41 -0.14
CA ASP A 187 -10.31 -4.85 -0.89
C ASP A 187 -9.91 -4.50 -2.35
N SER A 188 -9.15 -5.37 -3.01
CA SER A 188 -8.61 -5.12 -4.37
C SER A 188 -9.59 -5.49 -5.48
N GLY A 189 -10.88 -5.38 -5.20
CA GLY A 189 -11.96 -5.72 -6.13
C GLY A 189 -12.08 -4.74 -7.30
N SER A 190 -13.25 -4.79 -7.92
CA SER A 190 -13.62 -3.91 -9.02
C SER A 190 -14.30 -2.62 -8.53
N VAL A 191 -14.11 -1.54 -9.28
CA VAL A 191 -14.87 -0.29 -9.13
C VAL A 191 -15.49 0.07 -10.46
N ARG A 192 -16.80 0.29 -10.48
CA ARG A 192 -17.57 0.72 -11.65
C ARG A 192 -17.84 2.22 -11.60
N PHE A 193 -17.83 2.84 -12.76
CA PHE A 193 -18.05 4.25 -12.99
C PHE A 193 -19.13 4.38 -14.05
N ASP A 194 -20.22 5.08 -13.74
CA ASP A 194 -21.36 5.35 -14.61
C ASP A 194 -21.53 6.87 -14.72
N GLY A 195 -21.07 7.45 -15.83
CA GLY A 195 -21.15 8.88 -16.10
C GLY A 195 -20.45 9.78 -15.09
N VAL A 196 -19.39 9.29 -14.42
CA VAL A 196 -18.77 10.00 -13.29
C VAL A 196 -17.98 11.21 -13.79
N VAL A 197 -18.31 12.40 -13.29
CA VAL A 197 -17.59 13.63 -13.64
C VAL A 197 -16.24 13.69 -12.94
N LEU A 198 -15.16 13.82 -13.69
CA LEU A 198 -13.83 14.21 -13.20
C LEU A 198 -13.61 15.68 -13.56
N ALA A 199 -13.78 16.56 -12.59
CA ALA A 199 -13.70 18.00 -12.84
C ALA A 199 -12.28 18.43 -13.25
N PRO A 200 -12.11 19.56 -13.98
CA PRO A 200 -10.78 20.03 -14.41
C PRO A 200 -9.78 20.17 -13.25
N ASP A 201 -10.23 20.62 -12.08
CA ASP A 201 -9.41 20.78 -10.87
C ASP A 201 -9.12 19.47 -10.14
N GLU A 202 -9.73 18.37 -10.55
CA GLU A 202 -9.50 17.01 -10.06
C GLU A 202 -8.55 16.20 -10.95
N VAL A 203 -8.28 16.65 -12.18
CA VAL A 203 -7.31 16.05 -13.11
C VAL A 203 -5.89 16.37 -12.65
N LEU A 204 -5.05 15.34 -12.50
CA LEU A 204 -3.65 15.48 -12.08
C LEU A 204 -2.74 15.71 -13.29
N HIS A 205 -1.70 16.53 -13.12
CA HIS A 205 -0.77 16.95 -14.17
C HIS A 205 0.26 15.90 -14.60
N ARG A 206 0.09 14.62 -14.22
CA ARG A 206 0.95 13.52 -14.70
C ARG A 206 0.94 13.42 -16.24
N SER A 207 -0.11 13.93 -16.88
CA SER A 207 -0.30 13.95 -18.33
C SER A 207 0.52 15.04 -19.05
N GLU A 208 1.24 15.91 -18.36
CA GLU A 208 2.12 16.92 -18.97
C GLU A 208 3.58 16.43 -19.01
N THR A 209 4.27 16.59 -20.15
CA THR A 209 5.52 15.88 -20.52
C THR A 209 6.69 16.85 -20.70
N PRO A 210 7.93 16.52 -20.28
CA PRO A 210 8.37 15.30 -19.60
C PRO A 210 8.21 15.35 -18.07
N PRO A 211 8.08 14.19 -17.40
CA PRO A 211 7.99 14.13 -15.95
C PRO A 211 9.28 14.64 -15.30
N THR A 212 9.14 15.32 -14.16
CA THR A 212 10.30 15.73 -13.37
C THR A 212 11.02 14.51 -12.78
N PRO A 213 12.31 14.59 -12.45
CA PRO A 213 13.04 13.52 -11.78
C PRO A 213 12.30 13.00 -10.54
N ARG A 214 11.74 13.88 -9.70
CA ARG A 214 10.96 13.49 -8.53
C ARG A 214 9.70 12.71 -8.89
N ALA A 215 8.97 13.14 -9.92
CA ALA A 215 7.75 12.44 -10.35
C ALA A 215 8.04 11.00 -10.81
N THR A 216 9.22 10.74 -11.38
CA THR A 216 9.63 9.37 -11.76
C THR A 216 9.85 8.45 -10.55
N LEU A 217 10.17 9.00 -9.37
CA LEU A 217 10.40 8.22 -8.15
C LEU A 217 9.13 7.53 -7.62
N ARG A 218 7.93 8.00 -7.98
CA ARG A 218 6.66 7.37 -7.55
C ARG A 218 6.63 5.87 -7.85
N THR A 219 7.12 5.46 -9.02
CA THR A 219 7.17 4.04 -9.39
C THR A 219 8.12 3.26 -8.48
N LEU A 220 9.28 3.84 -8.15
CA LEU A 220 10.25 3.24 -7.23
C LEU A 220 9.70 3.14 -5.81
N VAL A 221 8.93 4.15 -5.36
CA VAL A 221 8.19 4.09 -4.10
C VAL A 221 7.28 2.88 -4.08
N SER A 222 6.44 2.71 -5.11
CA SER A 222 5.53 1.57 -5.20
C SER A 222 6.26 0.22 -5.18
N GLN A 223 7.38 0.10 -5.90
CA GLN A 223 8.15 -1.14 -5.92
C GLN A 223 8.77 -1.44 -4.56
N LEU A 224 9.31 -0.44 -3.86
CA LEU A 224 9.89 -0.63 -2.54
C LEU A 224 8.84 -0.90 -1.46
N VAL A 225 7.60 -0.41 -1.60
CA VAL A 225 6.48 -0.86 -0.75
C VAL A 225 6.32 -2.37 -0.86
N LEU A 226 6.23 -2.92 -2.08
CA LEU A 226 6.07 -4.35 -2.31
C LEU A 226 7.29 -5.15 -1.82
N THR A 227 8.51 -4.67 -2.08
CA THR A 227 9.74 -5.29 -1.57
C THR A 227 9.71 -5.43 -0.05
N ASN A 228 9.31 -4.38 0.67
CA ASN A 228 9.24 -4.41 2.13
C ASN A 228 8.11 -5.29 2.67
N LEU A 229 6.99 -5.38 1.94
CA LEU A 229 5.93 -6.34 2.24
C LEU A 229 6.47 -7.78 2.13
N PHE A 230 7.17 -8.12 1.04
CA PHE A 230 7.73 -9.47 0.86
C PHE A 230 8.79 -9.83 1.90
N VAL A 231 9.68 -8.88 2.24
CA VAL A 231 10.65 -9.07 3.32
C VAL A 231 9.94 -9.30 4.65
N GLY A 232 8.93 -8.48 5.00
CA GLY A 232 8.19 -8.63 6.25
C GLY A 232 7.46 -9.96 6.32
N LEU A 233 6.86 -10.42 5.22
CA LEU A 233 6.20 -11.73 5.15
C LEU A 233 7.19 -12.88 5.36
N ALA A 234 8.38 -12.82 4.74
CA ALA A 234 9.44 -13.81 4.95
C ALA A 234 9.95 -13.82 6.40
N GLU A 235 10.14 -12.65 7.01
CA GLU A 235 10.52 -12.53 8.42
C GLU A 235 9.44 -13.07 9.37
N GLY A 236 8.17 -12.76 9.10
CA GLY A 236 7.02 -13.23 9.87
C GLY A 236 6.86 -14.75 9.80
N ALA A 237 6.89 -15.32 8.58
CA ALA A 237 6.79 -16.75 8.36
C ALA A 237 7.95 -17.52 9.01
N LEU A 238 9.18 -17.00 8.93
CA LEU A 238 10.34 -17.61 9.57
C LEU A 238 10.22 -17.61 11.11
N ALA A 239 9.76 -16.50 11.69
CA ALA A 239 9.53 -16.40 13.13
C ALA A 239 8.43 -17.37 13.60
N GLU A 240 7.31 -17.42 12.89
CA GLU A 240 6.19 -18.32 13.19
C GLU A 240 6.62 -19.80 13.08
N ALA A 241 7.35 -20.17 12.02
CA ALA A 241 7.87 -21.51 11.85
C ALA A 241 8.85 -21.91 12.97
N ARG A 242 9.72 -20.98 13.38
CA ARG A 242 10.66 -21.21 14.49
C ARG A 242 9.89 -21.48 15.79
N ASP A 243 8.94 -20.61 16.12
CA ASP A 243 8.18 -20.70 17.37
C ASP A 243 7.35 -21.98 17.41
N TYR A 244 6.78 -22.39 16.27
CA TYR A 244 6.10 -23.67 16.13
C TYR A 244 7.02 -24.87 16.38
N VAL A 245 8.22 -24.89 15.78
CA VAL A 245 9.18 -25.99 15.96
C VAL A 245 9.68 -26.07 17.41
N LEU A 246 9.92 -24.93 18.06
CA LEU A 246 10.36 -24.90 19.45
C LEU A 246 9.27 -25.40 20.41
N ALA A 247 8.00 -25.07 20.14
CA ALA A 247 6.89 -25.44 21.03
C ALA A 247 6.31 -26.84 20.74
N HIS A 248 6.27 -27.25 19.48
CA HIS A 248 5.51 -28.43 19.02
C HIS A 248 6.33 -29.42 18.19
N GLY A 249 7.59 -29.10 17.90
CA GLY A 249 8.46 -29.94 17.08
C GLY A 249 8.67 -31.31 17.70
N ARG A 250 8.47 -32.36 16.90
CA ARG A 250 8.75 -33.75 17.30
C ARG A 250 9.96 -34.26 16.54
N PRO A 251 11.01 -34.75 17.22
CA PRO A 251 12.18 -35.29 16.53
C PRO A 251 11.77 -36.47 15.66
N TRP A 252 12.36 -36.57 14.47
CA TRP A 252 12.14 -37.74 13.61
C TRP A 252 12.72 -38.98 14.28
N ILE A 253 12.01 -40.12 14.17
CA ILE A 253 12.36 -41.35 14.90
C ILE A 253 13.81 -41.84 14.66
N ASN A 254 14.35 -41.55 13.47
CA ASN A 254 15.72 -41.93 13.09
C ASN A 254 16.72 -40.76 13.11
N SER A 255 16.36 -39.60 13.68
CA SER A 255 17.25 -38.43 13.73
C SER A 255 18.38 -38.55 14.75
N GLY A 256 18.20 -39.36 15.79
CA GLY A 256 19.16 -39.51 16.89
C GLY A 256 19.22 -38.32 17.85
N VAL A 257 18.33 -37.32 17.71
CA VAL A 257 18.24 -36.17 18.61
C VAL A 257 17.05 -36.26 19.56
N ALA A 258 17.17 -35.65 20.74
CA ALA A 258 16.10 -35.62 21.74
C ALA A 258 15.03 -34.57 21.44
N GLN A 259 15.39 -33.48 20.74
CA GLN A 259 14.49 -32.39 20.38
C GLN A 259 14.55 -32.12 18.87
N ALA A 260 13.42 -31.76 18.26
CA ALA A 260 13.38 -31.40 16.84
C ALA A 260 14.25 -30.19 16.51
N SER A 261 14.45 -29.28 17.47
CA SER A 261 15.30 -28.10 17.34
C SER A 261 16.80 -28.43 17.25
N ASP A 262 17.21 -29.63 17.66
CA ASP A 262 18.60 -30.09 17.59
C ASP A 262 18.90 -30.86 16.29
N ASP A 263 17.88 -31.13 15.46
CA ASP A 263 18.06 -31.85 14.20
C ASP A 263 18.91 -31.02 13.23
N PRO A 264 20.04 -31.57 12.71
CA PRO A 264 20.98 -30.80 11.91
C PRO A 264 20.39 -30.30 10.58
N TYR A 265 19.43 -31.03 9.99
CA TYR A 265 18.76 -30.59 8.76
C TYR A 265 17.77 -29.47 9.03
N THR A 266 17.09 -29.50 10.18
CA THR A 266 16.23 -28.43 10.64
C THR A 266 17.04 -27.16 10.89
N LEU A 267 18.15 -27.27 11.63
CA LEU A 267 19.07 -26.16 11.88
C LEU A 267 19.61 -25.57 10.57
N GLN A 268 20.05 -26.41 9.63
CA GLN A 268 20.52 -25.97 8.32
C GLN A 268 19.44 -25.20 7.56
N ARG A 269 18.20 -25.72 7.48
CA ARG A 269 17.09 -25.07 6.77
C ARG A 269 16.75 -23.70 7.37
N PHE A 270 16.68 -23.60 8.70
CA PHE A 270 16.47 -22.30 9.36
C PHE A 270 17.65 -21.35 9.11
N GLY A 271 18.88 -21.85 9.11
CA GLY A 271 20.07 -21.09 8.73
C GLY A 271 19.98 -20.51 7.33
N ASP A 272 19.65 -21.34 6.34
CA ASP A 272 19.52 -20.94 4.93
C ASP A 272 18.43 -19.89 4.75
N MET A 273 17.23 -20.12 5.30
CA MET A 273 16.13 -19.15 5.26
C MET A 273 16.50 -17.84 5.97
N ARG A 274 17.20 -17.91 7.10
CA ARG A 274 17.63 -16.73 7.85
C ARG A 274 18.63 -15.90 7.05
N VAL A 275 19.63 -16.52 6.42
CA VAL A 275 20.61 -15.83 5.58
C VAL A 275 19.92 -15.11 4.42
N GLN A 276 18.98 -15.78 3.74
CA GLN A 276 18.21 -15.17 2.66
C GLN A 276 17.36 -13.97 3.14
N ALA A 277 16.66 -14.11 4.27
CA ALA A 277 15.84 -13.04 4.83
C ALA A 277 16.69 -11.83 5.25
N VAL A 278 17.83 -12.03 5.91
CA VAL A 278 18.77 -10.95 6.27
C VAL A 278 19.31 -10.25 5.04
N ALA A 279 19.70 -11.00 4.01
CA ALA A 279 20.22 -10.44 2.77
C ALA A 279 19.16 -9.59 2.06
N ALA A 280 17.92 -10.10 1.95
CA ALA A 280 16.80 -9.37 1.35
C ALA A 280 16.48 -8.08 2.12
N ALA A 281 16.41 -8.13 3.46
CA ALA A 281 16.20 -6.95 4.31
C ALA A 281 17.31 -5.91 4.12
N SER A 282 18.57 -6.34 4.11
CA SER A 282 19.73 -5.45 3.94
C SER A 282 19.72 -4.76 2.56
N LEU A 283 19.32 -5.46 1.50
CA LEU A 283 19.16 -4.87 0.16
C LEU A 283 17.99 -3.88 0.12
N ALA A 284 16.86 -4.22 0.74
CA ALA A 284 15.72 -3.32 0.85
C ALA A 284 16.06 -2.03 1.61
N ASP A 285 16.82 -2.13 2.71
CA ASP A 285 17.25 -0.98 3.52
C ASP A 285 18.21 -0.07 2.74
N ARG A 286 19.15 -0.65 1.98
CA ARG A 286 20.04 0.10 1.09
C ARG A 286 19.27 0.83 0.00
N ALA A 287 18.27 0.18 -0.59
CA ALA A 287 17.42 0.79 -1.60
C ALA A 287 16.54 1.90 -1.02
N ALA A 288 15.99 1.72 0.18
CA ALA A 288 15.24 2.74 0.91
C ALA A 288 16.11 3.99 1.20
N ALA A 289 17.36 3.79 1.63
CA ALA A 289 18.30 4.89 1.85
C ALA A 289 18.67 5.61 0.54
N ALA A 290 18.81 4.87 -0.57
CA ALA A 290 19.04 5.46 -1.89
C ALA A 290 17.84 6.28 -2.37
N LEU A 291 16.62 5.74 -2.23
CA LEU A 291 15.39 6.47 -2.53
C LEU A 291 15.29 7.74 -1.68
N GLN A 292 15.58 7.68 -0.39
CA GLN A 292 15.56 8.86 0.49
C GLN A 292 16.51 9.96 0.01
N ARG A 293 17.73 9.60 -0.37
CA ARG A 293 18.70 10.57 -0.92
C ARG A 293 18.20 11.22 -2.21
N ALA A 294 17.59 10.43 -3.10
CA ALA A 294 16.99 10.96 -4.33
C ALA A 294 15.77 11.86 -4.02
N TRP A 295 14.89 11.42 -3.12
CA TRP A 295 13.69 12.14 -2.71
C TRP A 295 14.01 13.52 -2.11
N ALA A 296 15.07 13.59 -1.30
CA ALA A 296 15.52 14.83 -0.68
C ALA A 296 16.10 15.85 -1.68
N ARG A 297 16.55 15.41 -2.86
CA ARG A 297 17.03 16.30 -3.94
C ARG A 297 15.90 16.98 -4.71
N ARG A 298 14.64 16.60 -4.48
CA ARG A 298 13.49 17.14 -5.20
C ARG A 298 13.68 16.94 -6.71
N ASP A 299 13.63 18.00 -7.52
CA ASP A 299 13.80 17.93 -8.98
C ASP A 299 15.25 18.20 -9.46
N ALA A 300 16.22 18.31 -8.53
CA ALA A 300 17.63 18.56 -8.83
C ALA A 300 18.43 17.30 -9.20
#